data_AF-A0A9X8RDK2-F1
#
_entry.id   AF-A0A9X8RDK2-F1
#
_cell.length_a   1.000
_cell.length_b   1.000
_cell.length_c   1.000
_cell.angle_alpha   90.00
_cell.angle_beta   90.00
_cell.angle_gamma   90.00
#
_symmetry.space_group_name_H-M   'P 1'
#
loop_
_entity.id
_entity.type
_entity.pdbx_description
1 polymer ?
#
loop_
_entity_poly.entity_id
_entity_poly.type
_entity_poly.pdbx_seq_one_letter_code
_entity_poly.pdbx_strand_id
1 'polypeptide(L)'
;MATSFPFSRLVSNTATVFLGADRAQAALNAANFTGDNPDPVSRRVDPPTWPSLQKFDNDDSTQSFSPFGGVPNPDYIWDLPTSDGQTTAFAVSTGSFLTLPATTSIFTVSLVAFADNAMEAKIELFERTGGVGSPFAKAFPQPEGLDEFLLIAGKPNNPAVGLTIDSPPFTFQDIRMYSTHFTAPEIGVFKIVVSFKGTNYLIQPQYASTPSSLNNPAGLQFMVDIYSAI
;
A
#
# COMPACT_ATOMS: atom_id res chain seq x y z
N MET A 1 11.26 12.75 -26.02
CA MET A 1 10.23 12.30 -25.05
C MET A 1 10.65 10.92 -24.61
N ALA A 2 10.89 10.72 -23.32
CA ALA A 2 11.19 9.38 -22.80
C ALA A 2 9.94 8.50 -22.97
N THR A 3 10.10 7.30 -23.50
CA THR A 3 9.00 6.34 -23.66
C THR A 3 8.81 5.62 -22.34
N SER A 4 7.58 5.63 -21.83
CA SER A 4 7.23 4.94 -20.60
C SER A 4 6.71 3.53 -20.91
N PHE A 5 7.14 2.56 -20.12
CA PHE A 5 6.77 1.15 -20.23
C PHE A 5 6.14 0.67 -18.92
N PRO A 6 5.10 -0.17 -18.97
CA PRO A 6 4.54 -0.80 -17.78
C PRO A 6 5.62 -1.61 -17.06
N PHE A 7 5.79 -1.36 -15.75
CA PHE A 7 6.80 -2.03 -14.95
C PHE A 7 6.18 -3.02 -13.96
N SER A 8 5.21 -2.57 -13.15
CA SER A 8 4.53 -3.42 -12.17
C SER A 8 3.21 -2.82 -11.72
N ARG A 9 2.23 -3.68 -11.41
CA ARG A 9 1.04 -3.31 -10.62
C ARG A 9 1.04 -4.13 -9.34
N LEU A 10 1.07 -3.44 -8.19
CA LEU A 10 0.98 -4.05 -6.86
C LEU A 10 -0.43 -3.86 -6.33
N VAL A 11 -1.00 -4.90 -5.72
CA VAL A 11 -2.36 -4.86 -5.15
C VAL A 11 -2.35 -5.42 -3.74
N SER A 12 -3.26 -4.96 -2.89
CA SER A 12 -3.49 -5.58 -1.59
C SER A 12 -4.01 -7.01 -1.78
N ASN A 13 -3.37 -7.97 -1.13
CA ASN A 13 -3.76 -9.39 -1.12
C ASN A 13 -3.04 -10.11 0.03
N THR A 14 -3.39 -11.37 0.28
CA THR A 14 -2.89 -12.17 1.41
C THR A 14 -1.64 -12.99 1.09
N ALA A 15 -1.03 -12.81 -0.08
CA ALA A 15 0.10 -13.61 -0.55
C ALA A 15 1.40 -12.80 -0.72
N THR A 16 1.29 -11.53 -1.13
CA THR A 16 2.45 -10.69 -1.47
C THR A 16 2.54 -9.43 -0.61
N VAL A 17 1.56 -9.19 0.26
CA VAL A 17 1.63 -8.15 1.29
C VAL A 17 2.16 -8.75 2.57
N PHE A 18 3.10 -8.07 3.21
CA PHE A 18 3.73 -8.53 4.44
C PHE A 18 3.42 -7.58 5.60
N LEU A 19 3.19 -8.17 6.76
CA LEU A 19 2.97 -7.47 8.02
C LEU A 19 4.30 -7.08 8.67
N GLY A 20 4.23 -6.15 9.61
CA GLY A 20 5.34 -5.80 10.48
C GLY A 20 4.87 -5.13 11.76
N ALA A 21 5.73 -5.13 12.79
CA ALA A 21 5.47 -4.42 14.05
C ALA A 21 5.35 -2.90 13.85
N ASP A 22 6.03 -2.38 12.82
CA ASP A 22 5.89 -1.02 12.32
C ASP A 22 6.07 -1.00 10.79
N ARG A 23 5.91 0.19 10.20
CA ARG A 23 6.01 0.39 8.76
C ARG A 23 7.40 0.06 8.19
N ALA A 24 8.48 0.33 8.95
CA ALA A 24 9.84 0.06 8.50
C ALA A 24 10.11 -1.45 8.49
N GLN A 25 9.66 -2.18 9.52
CA GLN A 25 9.74 -3.63 9.56
C GLN A 25 8.89 -4.27 8.46
N ALA A 26 7.66 -3.79 8.24
CA ALA A 26 6.82 -4.28 7.15
C ALA A 26 7.50 -4.08 5.79
N ALA A 27 8.10 -2.90 5.56
CA ALA A 27 8.82 -2.61 4.32
C ALA A 27 10.05 -3.53 4.12
N LEU A 28 10.84 -3.79 5.18
CA LEU A 28 11.93 -4.76 5.14
C LEU A 28 11.45 -6.18 4.86
N ASN A 29 10.34 -6.58 5.48
CA ASN A 29 9.68 -7.86 5.28
C ASN A 29 9.25 -8.04 3.82
N ALA A 30 8.58 -7.04 3.23
CA ALA A 30 8.18 -7.04 1.83
C ALA A 30 9.37 -7.02 0.86
N ALA A 31 10.43 -6.27 1.16
CA ALA A 31 11.64 -6.24 0.34
C ALA A 31 12.34 -7.61 0.28
N ASN A 32 12.24 -8.40 1.35
CA ASN A 32 12.94 -9.68 1.51
C ASN A 32 12.05 -10.92 1.42
N PHE A 33 10.74 -10.75 1.24
CA PHE A 33 9.75 -11.83 1.28
C PHE A 33 9.80 -12.63 2.59
N THR A 34 9.81 -11.93 3.72
CA THR A 34 9.86 -12.51 5.07
C THR A 34 8.72 -12.00 5.93
N GLY A 35 8.39 -12.72 7.02
CA GLY A 35 7.33 -12.34 7.94
C GLY A 35 5.96 -12.85 7.52
N ASP A 36 4.96 -12.50 8.32
CA ASP A 36 3.58 -12.97 8.14
C ASP A 36 2.82 -12.15 7.09
N ASN A 37 1.80 -12.76 6.50
CA ASN A 37 0.88 -12.12 5.58
C ASN A 37 -0.41 -11.71 6.31
N PRO A 38 -1.14 -10.69 5.81
CA PRO A 38 -2.43 -10.33 6.36
C PRO A 38 -3.51 -11.33 5.98
N ASP A 39 -4.63 -11.28 6.70
CA ASP A 39 -5.84 -12.02 6.43
C ASP A 39 -6.79 -11.24 5.50
N PRO A 40 -7.65 -11.94 4.76
CA PRO A 40 -8.69 -11.28 3.97
C PRO A 40 -9.80 -10.77 4.88
N VAL A 41 -10.24 -9.54 4.65
CA VAL A 41 -11.38 -8.95 5.34
C VAL A 41 -12.57 -8.88 4.40
N SER A 42 -13.70 -9.43 4.83
CA SER A 42 -14.95 -9.23 4.11
C SER A 42 -15.38 -7.77 4.21
N ARG A 43 -15.68 -7.14 3.08
CA ARG A 43 -16.37 -5.84 3.01
C ARG A 43 -17.66 -5.96 3.81
N ARG A 44 -17.71 -5.37 5.02
CA ARG A 44 -18.80 -5.62 5.95
C ARG A 44 -20.09 -4.90 5.50
N VAL A 45 -21.20 -5.58 5.79
CA VAL A 45 -22.64 -5.26 5.67
C VAL A 45 -23.30 -5.22 4.29
N ASP A 46 -24.55 -5.72 4.27
CA ASP A 46 -25.57 -5.51 3.24
C ASP A 46 -26.46 -4.33 3.71
N PRO A 47 -26.51 -3.21 2.97
CA PRO A 47 -25.77 -2.95 1.73
C PRO A 47 -24.28 -2.62 1.98
N PRO A 48 -23.38 -2.91 1.02
CA PRO A 48 -21.95 -2.64 1.16
C PRO A 48 -21.64 -1.17 1.42
N THR A 49 -21.00 -0.85 2.55
CA THR A 49 -20.73 0.53 2.97
C THR A 49 -19.40 1.07 2.45
N TRP A 50 -18.36 0.23 2.33
CA TRP A 50 -17.06 0.69 1.82
C TRP A 50 -17.06 0.75 0.30
N PRO A 51 -16.25 1.59 -0.35
CA PRO A 51 -16.02 1.48 -1.79
C PRO A 51 -15.31 0.15 -2.14
N SER A 52 -15.16 -0.13 -3.44
CA SER A 52 -14.27 -1.20 -3.90
C SER A 52 -13.43 -0.68 -5.05
N LEU A 53 -12.11 -0.87 -4.94
CA LEU A 53 -11.17 -0.67 -6.03
C LEU A 53 -11.22 -1.91 -6.94
N GLN A 54 -11.69 -1.73 -8.16
CA GLN A 54 -11.81 -2.79 -9.16
C GLN A 54 -11.28 -2.27 -10.49
N LYS A 55 -10.66 -3.16 -11.27
CA LYS A 55 -10.44 -2.94 -12.70
C LYS A 55 -11.77 -3.02 -13.45
N PHE A 56 -11.77 -2.56 -14.69
CA PHE A 56 -12.94 -2.76 -15.56
C PHE A 56 -13.16 -4.25 -15.82
N ASP A 57 -14.42 -4.69 -15.92
CA ASP A 57 -14.78 -6.11 -16.08
C ASP A 57 -14.15 -6.76 -17.32
N ASN A 58 -13.81 -5.96 -18.34
CA ASN A 58 -13.17 -6.38 -19.58
C ASN A 58 -11.65 -6.12 -19.63
N ASP A 59 -11.03 -5.75 -18.51
CA ASP A 59 -9.56 -5.63 -18.37
C ASP A 59 -8.97 -6.97 -17.91
N ASP A 60 -9.03 -7.97 -18.80
CA ASP A 60 -8.60 -9.36 -18.55
C ASP A 60 -7.42 -9.80 -19.43
N SER A 61 -6.96 -8.93 -20.33
CA SER A 61 -5.86 -9.23 -21.25
C SER A 61 -4.50 -8.86 -20.65
N THR A 62 -3.40 -9.35 -21.25
CA THR A 62 -2.04 -8.89 -20.95
C THR A 62 -1.40 -8.24 -22.17
N GLN A 63 -2.21 -7.58 -22.99
CA GLN A 63 -1.78 -6.93 -24.23
C GLN A 63 -1.18 -5.54 -23.93
N SER A 64 -0.52 -4.94 -24.91
CA SER A 64 0.13 -3.63 -24.73
C SER A 64 -0.84 -2.50 -24.31
N PHE A 65 -2.12 -2.59 -24.68
CA PHE A 65 -3.17 -1.64 -24.29
C PHE A 65 -3.83 -1.95 -22.94
N SER A 66 -3.52 -3.11 -22.34
CA SER A 66 -4.05 -3.60 -21.06
C SER A 66 -2.91 -4.37 -20.36
N PRO A 67 -1.80 -3.67 -20.03
CA PRO A 67 -0.56 -4.33 -19.62
C PRO A 67 -0.67 -4.98 -18.23
N PHE A 68 -1.69 -4.61 -17.46
CA PHE A 68 -1.94 -5.11 -16.11
C PHE A 68 -3.25 -5.89 -15.99
N GLY A 69 -3.94 -6.22 -17.08
CA GLY A 69 -5.22 -6.92 -17.02
C GLY A 69 -5.11 -8.34 -16.45
N GLY A 70 -3.92 -8.94 -16.44
CA GLY A 70 -3.63 -10.21 -15.74
C GLY A 70 -3.51 -10.09 -14.22
N VAL A 71 -3.44 -8.88 -13.65
CA VAL A 71 -3.38 -8.68 -12.20
C VAL A 71 -4.79 -8.74 -11.61
N PRO A 72 -5.01 -9.49 -10.50
CA PRO A 72 -6.32 -9.57 -9.86
C PRO A 72 -6.74 -8.24 -9.24
N ASN A 73 -8.02 -8.11 -8.92
CA ASN A 73 -8.52 -7.00 -8.13
C ASN A 73 -7.93 -7.04 -6.72
N PRO A 74 -7.67 -5.88 -6.10
CA PRO A 74 -7.17 -5.82 -4.74
C PRO A 74 -8.20 -6.36 -3.74
N ASP A 75 -7.73 -7.10 -2.75
CA ASP A 75 -8.53 -7.57 -1.63
C ASP A 75 -8.50 -6.56 -0.49
N TYR A 76 -9.55 -6.56 0.32
CA TYR A 76 -9.49 -5.98 1.65
C TYR A 76 -8.64 -6.87 2.55
N ILE A 77 -7.64 -6.28 3.19
CA ILE A 77 -6.70 -7.00 4.07
C ILE A 77 -6.58 -6.36 5.44
N TRP A 78 -6.32 -7.17 6.46
CA TRP A 78 -5.99 -6.73 7.81
C TRP A 78 -5.23 -7.80 8.61
N ASP A 79 -4.75 -7.46 9.81
CA ASP A 79 -4.18 -8.41 10.78
C ASP A 79 -5.27 -8.85 11.77
N LEU A 80 -5.83 -10.05 11.55
CA LEU A 80 -6.93 -10.57 12.36
C LEU A 80 -6.42 -11.34 13.59
N PRO A 81 -7.16 -11.33 14.72
CA PRO A 81 -8.45 -10.68 14.93
C PRO A 81 -8.32 -9.17 15.15
N THR A 82 -9.32 -8.43 14.68
CA THR A 82 -9.37 -6.97 14.86
C THR A 82 -9.66 -6.58 16.30
N SER A 83 -8.96 -5.57 16.79
CA SER A 83 -9.26 -4.95 18.07
C SER A 83 -9.33 -3.43 17.96
N ASP A 84 -10.09 -2.82 18.87
CA ASP A 84 -10.19 -1.36 18.96
C ASP A 84 -8.83 -0.77 19.37
N GLY A 85 -8.42 0.29 18.67
CA GLY A 85 -7.11 0.90 18.88
C GLY A 85 -5.93 0.13 18.26
N GLN A 86 -6.19 -0.99 17.57
CA GLN A 86 -5.16 -1.76 16.88
C GLN A 86 -4.49 -0.91 15.80
N THR A 87 -3.17 -0.99 15.73
CA THR A 87 -2.41 -0.42 14.64
C THR A 87 -1.66 -1.54 13.94
N THR A 88 -1.78 -1.59 12.61
CA THR A 88 -1.17 -2.63 11.79
C THR A 88 -0.37 -2.01 10.67
N ALA A 89 0.84 -2.54 10.41
CA ALA A 89 1.67 -2.12 9.30
C ALA A 89 1.70 -3.18 8.21
N PHE A 90 1.64 -2.72 6.97
CA PHE A 90 1.58 -3.54 5.76
C PHE A 90 2.64 -3.05 4.78
N ALA A 91 3.20 -3.92 3.96
CA ALA A 91 3.97 -3.47 2.80
C ALA A 91 3.94 -4.48 1.66
N VAL A 92 4.15 -3.97 0.46
CA VAL A 92 4.27 -4.76 -0.77
C VAL A 92 5.48 -4.28 -1.55
N SER A 93 6.13 -5.17 -2.28
CA SER A 93 7.29 -4.83 -3.10
C SER A 93 7.13 -5.28 -4.55
N THR A 94 7.81 -4.56 -5.43
CA THR A 94 8.07 -5.00 -6.81
C THR A 94 9.02 -6.19 -6.85
N GLY A 95 9.07 -6.85 -8.02
CA GLY A 95 10.23 -7.68 -8.37
C GLY A 95 11.51 -6.84 -8.40
N SER A 96 12.66 -7.48 -8.21
CA SER A 96 13.93 -6.76 -8.26
C SER A 96 14.27 -6.34 -9.69
N PHE A 97 14.81 -5.14 -9.87
CA PHE A 97 15.33 -4.64 -11.15
C PHE A 97 16.79 -4.24 -11.03
N LEU A 98 17.51 -4.30 -12.16
CA LEU A 98 18.91 -3.93 -12.28
C LEU A 98 19.01 -2.57 -12.96
N THR A 99 19.80 -1.67 -12.40
CA THR A 99 20.26 -0.46 -13.11
C THR A 99 21.71 -0.63 -13.53
N LEU A 100 22.06 -0.06 -14.68
CA LEU A 100 23.38 -0.18 -15.30
C LEU A 100 24.06 1.17 -15.47
N PRO A 101 25.40 1.22 -15.45
CA PRO A 101 26.15 2.45 -15.72
C PRO A 101 25.70 3.10 -17.03
N ALA A 102 25.64 4.44 -17.05
CA ALA A 102 25.23 5.24 -18.20
C ALA A 102 23.80 4.96 -18.72
N THR A 103 22.94 4.36 -17.89
CA THR A 103 21.50 4.25 -18.15
C THR A 103 20.71 5.01 -17.09
N THR A 104 19.84 5.91 -17.51
CA THR A 104 18.95 6.64 -16.59
C THR A 104 17.65 5.88 -16.48
N SER A 105 17.40 5.24 -15.33
CA SER A 105 16.13 4.57 -15.07
C SER A 105 15.21 5.50 -14.29
N ILE A 106 14.14 5.97 -14.94
CA ILE A 106 13.12 6.84 -14.33
C ILE A 106 11.89 5.99 -14.04
N PHE A 107 11.30 6.16 -12.87
CA PHE A 107 10.06 5.48 -12.49
C PHE A 107 8.98 6.50 -12.18
N THR A 108 7.76 6.22 -12.63
CA THR A 108 6.54 6.92 -12.22
C THR A 108 5.68 5.95 -11.43
N VAL A 109 5.21 6.39 -10.26
CA VAL A 109 4.41 5.58 -9.34
C VAL A 109 3.08 6.29 -9.10
N SER A 110 1.97 5.57 -9.28
CA SER A 110 0.61 6.03 -8.97
C SER A 110 -0.01 5.10 -7.94
N LEU A 111 -0.36 5.64 -6.78
CA LEU A 111 -0.97 4.92 -5.66
C LEU A 111 -2.43 5.33 -5.53
N VAL A 112 -3.31 4.35 -5.44
CA VAL A 112 -4.72 4.50 -5.02
C VAL A 112 -4.94 3.61 -3.81
N ALA A 113 -5.48 4.15 -2.72
CA ALA A 113 -5.73 3.39 -1.51
C ALA A 113 -7.01 3.83 -0.81
N PHE A 114 -7.67 2.87 -0.17
CA PHE A 114 -8.76 3.08 0.75
C PHE A 114 -8.42 2.37 2.06
N ALA A 115 -8.81 2.98 3.18
CA ALA A 115 -8.87 2.30 4.45
C ALA A 115 -10.17 2.67 5.17
N ASP A 116 -10.74 1.76 5.95
CA ASP A 116 -11.90 2.07 6.81
C ASP A 116 -11.54 3.02 7.97
N ASN A 117 -10.29 3.43 8.07
CA ASN A 117 -9.68 4.03 9.24
C ASN A 117 -8.53 4.95 8.82
N ALA A 118 -7.88 5.62 9.78
CA ALA A 118 -6.69 6.39 9.43
C ALA A 118 -5.58 5.50 8.86
N MET A 119 -4.90 6.06 7.86
CA MET A 119 -3.87 5.39 7.10
C MET A 119 -2.71 6.34 6.87
N GLU A 120 -1.52 5.85 7.11
CA GLU A 120 -0.29 6.46 6.62
C GLU A 120 0.29 5.59 5.51
N ALA A 121 0.89 6.20 4.50
CA ALA A 121 1.59 5.49 3.44
C ALA A 121 2.95 6.12 3.11
N LYS A 122 3.86 5.31 2.61
CA LYS A 122 5.19 5.73 2.16
C LYS A 122 5.67 4.86 1.00
N ILE A 123 6.44 5.46 0.09
CA ILE A 123 7.08 4.79 -1.04
C ILE A 123 8.58 4.95 -0.86
N GLU A 124 9.32 3.84 -0.90
CA GLU A 124 10.74 3.77 -0.59
C GLU A 124 11.46 2.85 -1.58
N LEU A 125 12.74 3.13 -1.82
CA LEU A 125 13.64 2.29 -2.59
C LEU A 125 14.47 1.40 -1.66
N PHE A 126 14.57 0.13 -1.99
CA PHE A 126 15.43 -0.84 -1.31
C PHE A 126 16.50 -1.33 -2.27
N GLU A 127 17.72 -1.49 -1.78
CA GLU A 127 18.89 -1.95 -2.52
C GLU A 127 19.40 -3.27 -1.95
N ARG A 128 19.86 -4.16 -2.83
CA ARG A 128 20.61 -5.34 -2.41
C ARG A 128 22.03 -4.94 -2.02
N THR A 129 22.33 -4.94 -0.73
CA THR A 129 23.59 -4.43 -0.16
C THR A 129 24.79 -5.37 -0.29
N GLY A 130 24.71 -6.34 -1.20
CA GLY A 130 25.74 -7.35 -1.40
C GLY A 130 25.55 -8.15 -2.68
N GLY A 131 26.15 -9.33 -2.71
CA GLY A 131 26.07 -10.24 -3.85
C GLY A 131 24.70 -10.86 -4.05
N VAL A 132 24.60 -11.75 -5.02
CA VAL A 132 23.40 -12.57 -5.25
C VAL A 132 23.06 -13.34 -3.96
N GLY A 133 21.82 -13.24 -3.51
CA GLY A 133 21.34 -13.88 -2.27
C GLY A 133 21.47 -13.02 -1.01
N SER A 134 22.14 -11.86 -1.06
CA SER A 134 22.12 -10.90 0.05
C SER A 134 20.73 -10.26 0.21
N PRO A 135 20.34 -9.88 1.44
CA PRO A 135 19.07 -9.21 1.68
C PRO A 135 19.05 -7.81 1.06
N PHE A 136 17.84 -7.32 0.83
CA PHE A 136 17.56 -5.94 0.52
C PHE A 136 17.50 -5.12 1.80
N ALA A 137 18.15 -3.96 1.80
CA ALA A 137 18.02 -2.94 2.83
C ALA A 137 17.52 -1.63 2.21
N LYS A 138 17.00 -0.72 3.03
CA LYS A 138 16.59 0.59 2.55
C LYS A 138 17.77 1.31 1.89
N ALA A 139 17.60 1.79 0.66
CA ALA A 139 18.64 2.51 -0.05
C ALA A 139 18.97 3.81 0.69
N PHE A 140 20.25 4.17 0.73
CA PHE A 140 20.70 5.41 1.36
C PHE A 140 21.78 6.08 0.49
N PRO A 141 21.54 7.30 -0.02
CA PRO A 141 20.33 8.11 0.14
C PRO A 141 19.11 7.54 -0.61
N GLN A 142 17.91 7.99 -0.23
CA GLN A 142 16.71 7.80 -1.06
C GLN A 142 16.73 8.78 -2.24
N PRO A 143 16.27 8.37 -3.44
CA PRO A 143 16.04 9.30 -4.54
C PRO A 143 15.03 10.41 -4.18
N GLU A 144 15.18 11.58 -4.81
CA GLU A 144 14.17 12.63 -4.77
C GLU A 144 12.81 12.09 -5.27
N GLY A 145 11.73 12.53 -4.63
CA GLY A 145 10.37 12.02 -4.83
C GLY A 145 10.01 10.78 -4.02
N LEU A 146 10.97 10.17 -3.30
CA LEU A 146 10.77 9.04 -2.38
C LEU A 146 11.12 9.41 -0.94
N ASP A 147 10.42 8.82 0.03
CA ASP A 147 10.64 9.01 1.48
C ASP A 147 10.57 10.47 2.02
N GLU A 148 10.34 11.47 1.16
CA GLU A 148 10.39 12.90 1.49
C GLU A 148 9.37 13.33 2.55
N PHE A 149 8.16 12.78 2.47
CA PHE A 149 7.11 13.04 3.44
C PHE A 149 6.21 11.82 3.62
N LEU A 150 5.43 11.89 4.70
CA LEU A 150 4.47 10.86 5.04
C LEU A 150 3.11 11.20 4.43
N LEU A 151 2.56 10.29 3.62
CA LEU A 151 1.19 10.42 3.13
C LEU A 151 0.25 10.09 4.29
N ILE A 152 -0.65 11.01 4.64
CA ILE A 152 -1.54 10.86 5.81
C ILE A 152 -3.00 11.01 5.36
N ALA A 153 -3.83 10.05 5.75
CA ALA A 153 -5.26 10.06 5.61
C ALA A 153 -5.92 9.85 6.98
N GLY A 154 -6.89 10.71 7.32
CA GLY A 154 -7.49 10.75 8.66
C GLY A 154 -6.60 11.47 9.67
N LYS A 155 -6.99 12.67 10.10
CA LYS A 155 -6.29 13.45 11.13
C LYS A 155 -7.28 13.78 12.27
N PRO A 156 -6.92 13.52 13.55
CA PRO A 156 -5.68 12.91 14.01
C PRO A 156 -5.65 11.39 13.78
N ASN A 157 -4.50 10.85 13.35
CA ASN A 157 -4.23 9.41 13.35
C ASN A 157 -3.88 8.93 14.78
N ASN A 158 -4.78 9.16 15.75
CA ASN A 158 -4.58 8.75 17.13
C ASN A 158 -5.65 7.72 17.53
N PRO A 159 -5.26 6.45 17.78
CA PRO A 159 -6.20 5.40 18.15
C PRO A 159 -6.98 5.73 19.44
N ALA A 160 -6.38 6.48 20.39
CA ALA A 160 -6.98 6.78 21.69
C ALA A 160 -8.00 7.93 21.68
N VAL A 161 -7.97 8.80 20.65
CA VAL A 161 -8.91 9.94 20.54
C VAL A 161 -10.22 9.50 19.87
N GLY A 162 -10.19 8.37 19.14
CA GLY A 162 -11.35 7.81 18.44
C GLY A 162 -11.80 8.67 17.25
N LEU A 163 -12.96 8.31 16.68
CA LEU A 163 -13.60 9.01 15.56
C LEU A 163 -14.00 10.45 15.94
N THR A 164 -13.15 11.44 15.70
CA THR A 164 -13.48 12.87 16.00
C THR A 164 -14.41 13.50 14.97
N ILE A 165 -14.99 12.71 14.05
CA ILE A 165 -15.85 13.18 12.97
C ILE A 165 -17.25 12.67 13.27
N ASP A 166 -18.15 13.60 13.60
CA ASP A 166 -19.47 13.29 14.15
C ASP A 166 -20.56 13.05 13.09
N SER A 167 -20.20 12.87 11.81
CA SER A 167 -21.21 12.68 10.76
C SER A 167 -20.69 11.85 9.57
N PRO A 168 -21.42 10.79 9.15
CA PRO A 168 -21.10 10.04 7.93
C PRO A 168 -21.47 10.82 6.65
N PRO A 169 -20.79 10.56 5.51
CA PRO A 169 -19.67 9.64 5.35
C PRO A 169 -18.41 10.19 6.01
N PHE A 170 -17.66 9.34 6.70
CA PHE A 170 -16.46 9.78 7.39
C PHE A 170 -15.33 10.03 6.40
N THR A 171 -14.60 11.14 6.52
CA THR A 171 -13.57 11.49 5.54
C THR A 171 -12.40 10.51 5.51
N PHE A 172 -12.14 9.71 6.54
CA PHE A 172 -11.15 8.63 6.45
C PHE A 172 -11.56 7.51 5.49
N GLN A 173 -12.85 7.39 5.15
CA GLN A 173 -13.38 6.45 4.15
C GLN A 173 -13.30 6.99 2.70
N ASP A 174 -12.65 8.14 2.48
CA ASP A 174 -12.35 8.60 1.13
C ASP A 174 -11.28 7.71 0.48
N ILE A 175 -11.41 7.47 -0.82
CA ILE A 175 -10.31 6.93 -1.63
C ILE A 175 -9.22 8.01 -1.74
N ARG A 176 -7.98 7.63 -1.44
CA ARG A 176 -6.79 8.48 -1.51
C ARG A 176 -5.98 8.14 -2.75
N MET A 177 -5.43 9.18 -3.37
CA MET A 177 -4.61 9.06 -4.57
C MET A 177 -3.33 9.87 -4.38
N TYR A 178 -2.21 9.32 -4.84
CA TYR A 178 -0.93 10.00 -4.86
C TYR A 178 -0.14 9.57 -6.10
N SER A 179 0.69 10.45 -6.63
CA SER A 179 1.61 10.10 -7.71
C SER A 179 2.93 10.82 -7.55
N THR A 180 4.01 10.12 -7.86
CA THR A 180 5.38 10.63 -7.82
C THR A 180 6.18 10.07 -8.97
N HIS A 181 7.34 10.65 -9.22
CA HIS A 181 8.35 10.08 -10.10
C HIS A 181 9.72 10.25 -9.45
N PHE A 182 10.64 9.35 -9.77
CA PHE A 182 12.01 9.41 -9.27
C PHE A 182 12.98 8.80 -10.26
N THR A 183 14.25 9.20 -10.15
CA THR A 183 15.35 8.58 -10.91
C THR A 183 16.06 7.57 -10.00
N ALA A 184 16.12 6.31 -10.41
CA ALA A 184 16.84 5.29 -9.66
C ALA A 184 18.36 5.50 -9.73
N PRO A 185 19.13 5.10 -8.71
CA PRO A 185 20.59 5.14 -8.76
C PRO A 185 21.15 4.35 -9.95
N GLU A 186 22.25 4.80 -10.54
CA GLU A 186 22.77 4.25 -11.81
C GLU A 186 23.24 2.80 -11.72
N ILE A 187 23.68 2.34 -10.54
CA ILE A 187 24.25 0.99 -10.38
C ILE A 187 23.62 0.34 -9.16
N GLY A 188 23.02 -0.82 -9.35
CA GLY A 188 22.56 -1.66 -8.25
C GLY A 188 21.38 -2.54 -8.63
N VAL A 189 20.96 -3.35 -7.66
CA VAL A 189 19.74 -4.14 -7.76
C VAL A 189 18.75 -3.64 -6.73
N PHE A 190 17.60 -3.19 -7.21
CA PHE A 190 16.66 -2.43 -6.41
C PHE A 190 15.27 -3.05 -6.39
N LYS A 191 14.48 -2.66 -5.41
CA LYS A 191 13.03 -2.85 -5.33
C LYS A 191 12.37 -1.56 -4.89
N ILE A 192 11.23 -1.26 -5.51
CA ILE A 192 10.29 -0.26 -5.00
C ILE A 192 9.38 -0.96 -3.99
N VAL A 193 9.24 -0.37 -2.80
CA VAL A 193 8.40 -0.85 -1.71
C VAL A 193 7.39 0.22 -1.35
N VAL A 194 6.13 -0.16 -1.23
CA VAL A 194 5.06 0.69 -0.71
C VAL A 194 4.60 0.14 0.62
N SER A 195 4.63 0.98 1.65
CA SER A 195 4.35 0.59 3.02
C SER A 195 3.25 1.45 3.62
N PHE A 196 2.41 0.83 4.44
CA PHE A 196 1.23 1.43 5.05
C PHE A 196 1.24 1.21 6.56
N LYS A 197 0.57 2.09 7.28
CA LYS A 197 0.21 1.91 8.69
C LYS A 197 -1.25 2.31 8.85
N GLY A 198 -2.11 1.33 9.10
CA GLY A 198 -3.53 1.54 9.39
C GLY A 198 -3.79 1.55 10.90
N THR A 199 -4.72 2.39 11.35
CA THR A 199 -5.08 2.52 12.77
C THR A 199 -6.57 2.31 12.96
N ASN A 200 -6.97 1.16 13.48
CA ASN A 200 -8.35 0.87 13.82
C ASN A 200 -8.82 1.73 15.00
N TYR A 201 -9.70 2.70 14.77
CA TYR A 201 -10.13 3.63 15.84
C TYR A 201 -10.98 2.92 16.90
N LEU A 202 -11.00 3.44 18.13
CA LEU A 202 -11.96 3.01 19.14
C LEU A 202 -13.40 3.33 18.67
N ILE A 203 -14.31 2.36 18.77
CA ILE A 203 -15.75 2.63 18.59
C ILE A 203 -16.18 3.59 19.70
N GLN A 204 -16.69 4.76 19.35
CA GLN A 204 -17.18 5.69 20.37
C GLN A 204 -18.52 5.17 20.95
N PRO A 205 -18.76 5.32 22.27
CA PRO A 205 -19.93 4.75 22.95
C PRO A 205 -21.29 5.09 22.33
N GLN A 206 -21.43 6.29 21.74
CA GLN A 206 -22.68 6.70 21.08
C GLN A 206 -23.00 5.90 19.81
N TYR A 207 -22.01 5.23 19.23
CA TYR A 207 -22.19 4.33 18.09
C TYR A 207 -22.24 2.85 18.52
N ALA A 208 -22.07 2.51 19.79
CA ALA A 208 -22.07 1.12 20.26
C ALA A 208 -23.46 0.44 20.24
N SER A 209 -24.55 1.22 20.14
CA SER A 209 -25.94 0.71 20.17
C SER A 209 -26.53 0.37 18.80
N THR A 210 -25.80 0.62 17.70
CA THR A 210 -26.28 0.36 16.34
C THR A 210 -25.73 -0.99 15.83
N PRO A 211 -26.57 -1.94 15.37
CA PRO A 211 -26.10 -3.28 14.98
C PRO A 211 -25.08 -3.29 13.83
N SER A 212 -25.10 -2.26 12.98
CA SER A 212 -24.15 -2.08 11.86
C SER A 212 -22.81 -1.48 12.27
N SER A 213 -22.74 -0.78 13.40
CA SER A 213 -21.53 -0.10 13.92
C SER A 213 -20.75 -0.94 14.93
N LEU A 214 -21.26 -2.13 15.30
CA LEU A 214 -20.61 -3.09 16.20
C LEU A 214 -19.48 -3.90 15.55
N ASN A 215 -19.23 -3.66 14.28
CA ASN A 215 -18.21 -4.34 13.52
C ASN A 215 -17.26 -3.25 13.06
N ASN A 216 -16.15 -3.08 13.76
CA ASN A 216 -14.99 -2.27 13.35
C ASN A 216 -13.97 -3.20 12.70
N PRO A 217 -14.28 -3.76 11.51
CA PRO A 217 -13.49 -4.80 10.85
C PRO A 217 -12.06 -4.40 10.55
N ALA A 218 -11.78 -3.09 10.50
CA ALA A 218 -10.64 -2.53 9.83
C ALA A 218 -10.46 -3.06 8.39
N GLY A 219 -9.70 -2.35 7.58
CA GLY A 219 -9.48 -2.83 6.23
C GLY A 219 -8.64 -1.86 5.47
N LEU A 220 -7.66 -2.41 4.76
CA LEU A 220 -6.84 -1.69 3.79
C LEU A 220 -7.06 -2.32 2.42
N GLN A 221 -7.31 -1.50 1.42
CA GLN A 221 -7.33 -1.91 0.02
C GLN A 221 -6.49 -0.92 -0.80
N PHE A 222 -5.58 -1.40 -1.65
CA PHE A 222 -4.77 -0.50 -2.47
C PHE A 222 -4.41 -1.10 -3.84
N MET A 223 -4.08 -0.21 -4.77
CA MET A 223 -3.48 -0.51 -6.07
C MET A 223 -2.33 0.48 -6.32
N VAL A 224 -1.20 -0.02 -6.78
CA VAL A 224 -0.02 0.79 -7.14
C VAL A 224 0.41 0.44 -8.54
N ASP A 225 0.32 1.40 -9.45
CA ASP A 225 0.82 1.28 -10.80
C ASP A 225 2.21 1.91 -10.91
N ILE A 226 3.14 1.18 -11.48
CA ILE A 226 4.52 1.60 -11.66
C ILE A 226 4.86 1.45 -13.13
N TYR A 227 5.40 2.53 -13.69
CA TYR A 227 5.92 2.59 -15.04
C TYR A 227 7.38 3.01 -15.01
N SER A 228 8.20 2.44 -15.91
CA SER A 228 9.61 2.79 -16.07
C SER A 228 9.84 3.52 -17.38
N ALA A 229 10.83 4.40 -17.43
CA ALA A 229 11.34 5.01 -18.66
C ALA A 229 12.87 4.96 -18.64
N ILE A 230 13.46 4.78 -19.83
CA ILE A 230 14.90 4.73 -20.09
C ILE A 230 15.24 5.78 -21.14
#